data_AF-A0AA41R8V6-F1
#
_entry.id   AF-A0AA41R8V6-F1
#
_cell.length_a   1.000
_cell.length_b   1.000
_cell.length_c   1.000
_cell.angle_alpha   90.00
_cell.angle_beta   90.00
_cell.angle_gamma   90.00
#
_symmetry.space_group_name_H-M   'P 1'
#
loop_
_entity.id
_entity.type
_entity.pdbx_description
1 polymer ?
#
loop_
_entity_poly.entity_id
_entity_poly.type
_entity_poly.pdbx_seq_one_letter_code
_entity_poly.pdbx_strand_id
1 'polypeptide(L)'
;DPQVPAQKPRRKLTAQYKLRILAEADRCTTSRQVSQLLRREGLYSSSLTRWRRLREQGLLDAMAPKTRGRKPIEKNPLAGELAKLQKENDQLRKKLWRAERIIEVQKKISQILEIDHSQEGGK
;
A
#
# COMPACT_ATOMS: atom_id res chain seq x y z
N ASP A 1 17.32 -48.53 9.22
CA ASP A 1 16.95 -47.11 9.11
C ASP A 1 15.46 -46.88 9.26
N PRO A 2 15.00 -46.20 10.32
CA PRO A 2 13.61 -45.78 10.42
C PRO A 2 13.44 -44.48 9.63
N GLN A 3 12.79 -44.55 8.47
CA GLN A 3 12.41 -43.37 7.68
C GLN A 3 11.19 -42.70 8.31
N VAL A 4 11.34 -41.45 8.77
CA VAL A 4 10.24 -40.64 9.32
C VAL A 4 9.37 -40.14 8.16
N PRO A 5 8.06 -40.43 8.14
CA PRO A 5 7.18 -39.96 7.08
C PRO A 5 7.06 -38.42 7.09
N ALA A 6 6.86 -37.84 5.90
CA ALA A 6 6.73 -36.39 5.71
C ALA A 6 5.69 -35.78 6.67
N GLN A 7 6.06 -34.69 7.34
CA GLN A 7 5.21 -34.05 8.35
C GLN A 7 3.83 -33.68 7.77
N LYS A 8 2.76 -34.10 8.45
CA LYS A 8 1.38 -33.76 8.11
C LYS A 8 1.23 -32.23 7.97
N PRO A 9 0.59 -31.72 6.91
CA PRO A 9 0.47 -30.28 6.71
C PRO A 9 -0.24 -29.61 7.89
N ARG A 10 0.27 -28.45 8.31
CA ARG A 10 -0.33 -27.67 9.39
C ARG A 10 -1.78 -27.30 9.05
N ARG A 11 -2.70 -27.57 9.97
CA ARG A 11 -4.13 -27.23 9.84
C ARG A 11 -4.31 -25.72 9.65
N LYS A 12 -5.08 -25.32 8.64
CA LYS A 12 -5.49 -23.93 8.42
C LYS A 12 -6.92 -23.72 8.95
N LEU A 13 -7.09 -22.77 9.85
CA LEU A 13 -8.41 -22.40 10.40
C LEU A 13 -9.00 -21.27 9.55
N THR A 14 -9.84 -21.63 8.57
CA THR A 14 -10.53 -20.68 7.69
C THR A 14 -11.58 -19.87 8.46
N ALA A 15 -12.02 -18.74 7.90
CA ALA A 15 -13.08 -17.92 8.49
C ALA A 15 -14.39 -18.73 8.64
N GLN A 16 -14.78 -19.47 7.59
CA GLN A 16 -15.93 -20.37 7.60
C GLN A 16 -15.85 -21.42 8.73
N TYR A 17 -14.67 -22.01 8.94
CA TYR A 17 -14.47 -22.95 10.03
C TYR A 17 -14.70 -22.29 11.40
N LYS A 18 -14.16 -21.08 11.62
CA LYS A 18 -14.33 -20.34 12.88
C LYS A 18 -15.81 -19.99 13.12
N LEU A 19 -16.53 -19.57 12.08
CA LEU A 19 -17.96 -19.27 12.17
C LEU A 19 -18.80 -20.50 12.53
N ARG A 20 -18.50 -21.66 11.93
CA ARG A 20 -19.15 -22.93 12.27
C ARG A 20 -18.96 -23.28 13.75
N ILE A 21 -17.73 -23.14 14.27
CA ILE A 21 -17.44 -23.41 15.68
C ILE A 21 -18.13 -22.41 16.61
N LEU A 22 -18.18 -21.13 16.24
CA LEU A 22 -18.94 -20.14 17.01
C LEU A 22 -20.43 -20.48 17.06
N ALA A 23 -21.04 -20.84 15.94
CA ALA A 23 -22.44 -21.23 15.89
C ALA A 23 -22.72 -22.53 16.68
N GLU A 24 -21.79 -23.46 16.73
CA GLU A 24 -21.90 -24.66 17.57
C GLU A 24 -21.71 -24.34 19.06
N ALA A 25 -20.79 -23.44 19.39
CA ALA A 25 -20.58 -22.96 20.76
C ALA A 25 -21.77 -22.14 21.27
N ASP A 26 -22.45 -21.37 20.41
CA ASP A 26 -23.65 -20.59 20.76
C ASP A 26 -24.87 -21.49 21.00
N ARG A 27 -24.90 -22.70 20.41
CA ARG A 27 -25.94 -23.72 20.68
C ARG A 27 -25.71 -24.52 21.96
N CYS A 28 -24.51 -24.46 22.53
CA CYS A 28 -24.18 -25.15 23.77
C CYS A 28 -24.76 -24.38 24.96
N THR A 29 -25.62 -25.04 25.75
CA THR A 29 -26.30 -24.42 26.90
C THR A 29 -25.45 -24.50 28.18
N THR A 30 -24.50 -25.45 28.24
CA THR A 30 -23.66 -25.67 29.42
C THR A 30 -22.16 -25.52 29.12
N SER A 31 -21.41 -25.07 30.12
CA SER A 31 -19.93 -24.97 30.05
C SER A 31 -19.26 -26.32 29.73
N ARG A 32 -19.86 -27.44 30.18
CA ARG A 32 -19.40 -28.80 29.86
C ARG A 32 -19.45 -29.07 28.36
N GLN A 33 -20.56 -28.73 27.68
CA GLN A 33 -20.72 -28.93 26.24
C GLN A 33 -19.72 -28.08 25.43
N VAL A 34 -19.51 -26.83 25.82
CA VAL A 34 -18.50 -25.95 25.20
C VAL A 34 -17.10 -26.55 25.37
N SER A 35 -16.77 -27.02 26.57
CA SER A 35 -15.48 -27.64 26.85
C SER A 35 -15.24 -28.93 26.04
N GLN A 36 -16.29 -29.74 25.84
CA GLN A 36 -16.23 -30.94 25.02
C GLN A 36 -16.01 -30.61 23.54
N LEU A 37 -16.71 -29.60 23.01
CA LEU A 37 -16.52 -29.10 21.65
C LEU A 37 -15.07 -28.63 21.43
N LEU A 38 -14.54 -27.84 22.36
CA LEU A 38 -13.17 -27.33 22.32
C LEU A 38 -12.12 -28.45 22.27
N ARG A 39 -12.27 -29.49 23.10
CA ARG A 39 -11.37 -30.64 23.09
C ARG A 39 -11.45 -31.43 21.79
N ARG A 40 -12.66 -31.64 21.25
CA ARG A 40 -12.86 -32.32 19.96
C ARG A 40 -12.16 -31.59 18.81
N GLU A 41 -12.19 -30.26 18.86
CA GLU A 41 -11.62 -29.42 17.81
C GLU A 41 -10.17 -28.99 18.06
N GLY A 42 -9.59 -29.34 19.21
CA GLY A 42 -8.23 -28.97 19.62
C GLY A 42 -8.07 -27.45 19.84
N LEU A 43 -9.11 -26.80 20.34
CA LEU A 43 -9.17 -25.35 20.54
C LEU A 43 -9.15 -24.99 22.03
N TYR A 44 -8.67 -23.79 22.34
CA TYR A 44 -8.68 -23.26 23.70
C TYR A 44 -9.78 -22.22 23.89
N SER A 45 -10.23 -21.99 25.13
CA SER A 45 -11.26 -21.00 25.45
C SER A 45 -10.90 -19.59 24.97
N SER A 46 -9.62 -19.22 25.06
CA SER A 46 -9.09 -17.94 24.53
C SER A 46 -9.34 -17.76 23.03
N SER A 47 -9.39 -18.86 22.26
CA SER A 47 -9.69 -18.81 20.83
C SER A 47 -11.14 -18.39 20.60
N LEU A 48 -12.09 -18.93 21.37
CA LEU A 48 -13.49 -18.54 21.30
C LEU A 48 -13.69 -17.09 21.69
N THR A 49 -13.11 -16.64 22.81
CA THR A 49 -13.22 -15.24 23.26
C THR A 49 -12.72 -14.28 22.20
N ARG A 50 -11.55 -14.58 21.61
CA ARG A 50 -11.00 -13.80 20.50
C ARG A 50 -11.93 -13.79 19.29
N TRP A 51 -12.45 -14.94 18.87
CA TRP A 51 -13.31 -15.02 17.68
C TRP A 51 -14.66 -14.33 17.89
N ARG A 52 -15.24 -14.37 19.11
CA ARG A 52 -16.45 -13.61 19.45
C ARG A 52 -16.26 -12.11 19.29
N ARG A 53 -15.19 -11.56 19.88
CA ARG A 53 -14.84 -10.14 19.74
C ARG A 53 -14.66 -9.72 18.28
N LEU A 54 -14.03 -10.58 17.48
CA LEU A 54 -13.83 -10.30 16.04
C LEU A 54 -15.11 -10.41 15.22
N ARG A 55 -16.07 -11.25 15.65
CA ARG A 55 -17.41 -11.34 15.05
C ARG A 55 -18.16 -10.04 15.28
N GLU A 56 -18.15 -9.56 16.52
CA GLU A 56 -18.79 -8.31 16.92
C GLU A 56 -18.21 -7.10 16.17
N GLN A 57 -16.92 -7.14 15.84
CA GLN A 57 -16.24 -6.11 15.07
C GLN A 57 -16.39 -6.26 13.53
N GLY A 58 -17.01 -7.33 13.04
CA GLY A 58 -17.12 -7.61 11.60
C GLY A 58 -15.80 -7.99 10.92
N LEU A 59 -14.74 -8.28 11.68
CA LEU A 59 -13.38 -8.52 11.17
C LEU A 59 -13.05 -10.02 10.97
N LEU A 60 -14.04 -10.90 11.10
CA LEU A 60 -13.80 -12.34 11.10
C LEU A 60 -13.42 -12.87 9.71
N ASP A 61 -13.98 -12.30 8.65
CA ASP A 61 -13.63 -12.63 7.26
C ASP A 61 -12.22 -12.15 6.88
N ALA A 62 -11.80 -11.01 7.44
CA ALA A 62 -10.41 -10.53 7.35
C ALA A 62 -9.40 -11.44 8.06
N MET A 63 -9.88 -12.45 8.80
CA MET A 63 -9.08 -13.44 9.52
C MET A 63 -8.91 -14.77 8.79
N ALA A 64 -9.24 -14.84 7.50
CA ALA A 64 -8.73 -15.88 6.62
C ALA A 64 -7.20 -15.99 6.78
N PRO A 65 -6.60 -17.20 6.67
CA PRO A 65 -5.17 -17.40 6.86
C PRO A 65 -4.38 -16.47 5.94
N LYS A 66 -3.91 -15.36 6.51
CA LYS A 66 -3.17 -14.33 5.79
C LYS A 66 -1.83 -14.92 5.38
N THR A 67 -1.48 -14.75 4.12
CA THR A 67 -0.16 -15.11 3.61
C THR A 67 0.89 -14.38 4.45
N ARG A 68 1.78 -15.15 5.07
CA ARG A 68 2.92 -14.60 5.80
C ARG A 68 3.92 -14.08 4.76
N GLY A 69 4.38 -12.85 4.90
CA GLY A 69 5.34 -12.25 3.98
C GLY A 69 5.03 -10.77 3.67
N ARG A 70 5.93 -10.13 2.91
CA ARG A 70 5.77 -8.75 2.43
C ARG A 70 4.47 -8.65 1.65
N LYS A 71 3.57 -7.74 2.05
CA LYS A 71 2.36 -7.45 1.27
C LYS A 71 2.79 -6.97 -0.12
N PRO A 72 2.15 -7.42 -1.21
CA PRO A 72 2.41 -6.86 -2.53
C PRO A 72 2.14 -5.36 -2.47
N ILE A 73 3.13 -4.56 -2.87
CA ILE A 73 2.94 -3.12 -3.03
C ILE A 73 2.05 -2.96 -4.26
N GLU A 74 0.88 -2.38 -4.08
CA GLU A 74 0.03 -1.97 -5.20
C GLU A 74 0.81 -0.95 -6.02
N LYS A 75 1.25 -1.35 -7.23
CA LYS A 75 1.92 -0.43 -8.14
C LYS A 75 0.87 0.58 -8.60
N ASN A 76 1.08 1.86 -8.29
CA ASN A 76 0.21 2.93 -8.77
C ASN A 76 0.18 2.88 -10.31
N PRO A 77 -0.98 2.64 -10.95
CA PRO A 77 -1.08 2.54 -12.40
C PRO A 77 -0.63 3.82 -13.11
N LEU A 78 -0.70 4.97 -12.43
CA LEU A 78 -0.33 6.29 -12.95
C LEU A 78 1.16 6.62 -12.80
N ALA A 79 1.97 5.75 -12.18
CA ALA A 79 3.38 6.01 -11.95
C ALA A 79 4.16 6.22 -13.26
N GLY A 80 3.78 5.53 -14.34
CA GLY A 80 4.38 5.70 -15.66
C GLY A 80 4.03 7.04 -16.31
N GLU A 81 2.78 7.50 -16.16
CA GLU A 81 2.32 8.78 -16.71
C GLU A 81 2.94 9.96 -15.96
N LEU A 82 3.04 9.87 -14.63
CA LEU A 82 3.71 10.86 -13.80
C LEU A 82 5.18 11.05 -14.21
N ALA A 83 5.90 9.95 -14.48
CA ALA A 83 7.29 10.01 -14.91
C ALA A 83 7.45 10.67 -16.30
N LYS A 84 6.53 10.39 -17.23
CA LYS A 84 6.51 11.04 -18.55
C LYS A 84 6.22 12.54 -18.42
N LEU A 85 5.18 12.90 -17.67
CA LEU A 85 4.79 14.29 -17.44
C LEU A 85 5.91 15.09 -16.76
N GLN A 86 6.60 14.52 -15.77
CA GLN A 86 7.75 15.18 -15.13
C GLN A 86 8.89 15.44 -16.11
N LYS A 87 9.22 14.46 -16.96
CA LYS A 87 10.26 14.61 -17.98
C LYS A 87 9.91 15.70 -19.00
N GLU A 88 8.65 15.76 -19.43
CA GLU A 88 8.17 16.82 -20.33
C GLU A 88 8.22 18.19 -19.66
N ASN A 89 7.81 18.29 -18.40
CA ASN A 89 7.87 19.54 -17.65
C ASN A 89 9.31 20.05 -17.53
N ASP A 90 10.26 19.18 -17.23
CA ASP A 90 11.68 19.52 -17.14
C ASP A 90 12.26 19.98 -18.48
N GLN A 91 11.86 19.33 -19.58
CA GLN A 91 12.27 19.75 -20.93
C GLN A 91 11.71 21.12 -21.29
N LEU A 92 10.43 21.36 -21.01
CA LEU A 92 9.79 22.65 -21.25
C LEU A 92 10.43 23.76 -20.42
N ARG A 93 10.71 23.51 -19.14
CA ARG A 93 11.42 24.45 -18.26
C ARG A 93 12.80 24.83 -18.81
N LYS A 94 13.56 23.86 -19.32
CA LYS A 94 14.88 24.13 -19.95
C LYS A 94 14.76 24.98 -21.22
N LYS A 95 13.74 24.75 -22.05
CA LYS A 95 13.48 25.57 -23.24
C LYS A 95 13.11 27.00 -22.86
N LEU A 96 12.24 27.15 -21.86
CA LEU A 96 11.79 28.43 -21.33
C LEU A 96 12.98 29.24 -20.80
N TRP A 97 13.82 28.62 -19.95
CA TRP A 97 15.04 29.26 -19.44
C TRP A 97 15.97 29.75 -20.55
N ARG A 98 16.15 28.95 -21.61
CA ARG A 98 16.98 29.35 -22.76
C ARG A 98 16.39 30.56 -23.50
N ALA A 99 15.07 30.56 -23.72
CA ALA A 99 14.39 31.67 -24.38
C ALA A 99 14.49 32.97 -23.56
N GLU A 100 14.25 32.88 -22.25
CA GLU A 100 14.41 34.01 -21.32
C GLU A 100 15.84 34.58 -21.36
N ARG A 101 16.85 33.69 -21.40
CA ARG A 101 18.26 34.10 -21.49
C ARG A 101 18.57 34.82 -22.80
N ILE A 102 18.03 34.35 -23.93
CA ILE A 102 18.19 35.01 -25.23
C ILE A 102 17.55 36.41 -25.17
N ILE A 103 16.33 36.51 -24.66
CA ILE A 103 15.63 37.80 -24.51
C ILE A 103 16.42 38.76 -23.63
N GLU A 104 17.00 38.28 -22.52
CA GLU A 104 17.82 39.11 -21.63
C GLU A 104 19.08 39.63 -22.34
N VAL A 105 19.77 38.78 -23.10
CA VAL A 105 20.94 39.19 -23.89
C VAL A 105 20.55 40.21 -24.95
N GLN A 106 19.45 40.00 -25.69
CA GLN A 106 18.95 40.95 -26.68
C GLN A 106 18.63 42.32 -26.05
N LYS A 107 17.96 42.34 -24.89
CA LYS A 107 17.68 43.58 -24.15
C LYS A 107 18.96 44.31 -23.74
N LYS A 108 19.96 43.59 -23.23
CA LYS A 108 21.26 44.16 -22.83
C LYS A 108 22.02 44.75 -24.02
N ILE A 109 22.01 44.07 -25.17
CA ILE A 109 22.64 44.58 -26.39
C ILE A 109 21.93 45.86 -26.88
N SER A 110 20.59 45.89 -26.90
CA SER A 110 19.82 47.09 -27.26
C SER A 110 20.19 48.28 -26.37
N GLN A 111 20.24 48.06 -25.05
CA GLN A 111 20.64 49.10 -24.08
C GLN A 111 22.05 49.65 -24.36
N ILE A 112 23.02 48.78 -24.65
CA ILE A 112 24.39 49.21 -24.95
C ILE A 112 24.43 50.04 -26.25
N LEU A 113 23.73 49.61 -27.31
CA LEU A 113 23.68 50.33 -28.58
C LEU A 113 22.91 51.66 -28.48
N GLU A 114 21.85 51.73 -27.67
CA GLU A 114 21.12 52.97 -27.39
C GLU A 114 22.00 53.99 -26.64
N ILE A 115 22.87 53.51 -25.73
CA ILE A 115 23.86 54.36 -25.04
C ILE A 115 24.89 54.90 -26.04
N ASP A 116 25.31 54.09 -27.03
CA ASP A 116 26.29 54.47 -28.05
C ASP A 116 25.72 55.54 -29.02
N HIS A 117 24.48 55.38 -29.46
CA HIS A 117 23.79 56.39 -30.28
C HIS A 117 23.50 57.72 -29.54
N SER A 118 23.58 57.73 -28.21
CA SER A 118 23.43 58.94 -27.39
C SER A 118 24.73 59.74 -27.25
N GLN A 119 25.89 59.19 -27.64
CA GLN A 119 27.21 59.83 -27.51
C GLN A 119 27.67 60.62 -28.75
N GLU A 120 27.06 60.42 -29.94
CA GLU A 120 27.47 61.10 -31.18
C GLU A 120 26.80 62.48 -31.43
N GLY A 121 25.96 62.97 -30.50
CA GLY A 121 25.14 64.18 -30.69
C GLY A 121 25.61 65.48 -30.02
N GLY A 122 26.86 65.58 -29.55
CA GLY A 122 27.38 66.76 -28.85
C GLY A 122 28.56 67.43 -29.54
N LYS A 123 28.30 68.26 -30.55
CA LYS A 123 29.20 69.34 -31.00
C LYS A 123 28.62 70.68 -30.58
#